data_AF-A0A957PVI1-F1
#
_entry.id   AF-A0A957PVI1-F1
#
_cell.length_a   1.000
_cell.length_b   1.000
_cell.length_c   1.000
_cell.angle_alpha   90.00
_cell.angle_beta   90.00
_cell.angle_gamma   90.00
#
_symmetry.space_group_name_H-M   'P 1'
#
loop_
_entity.id
_entity.type
_entity.pdbx_description
1 polymer ?
#
loop_
_entity_poly.entity_id
_entity_poly.type
_entity_poly.pdbx_seq_one_letter_code
_entity_poly.pdbx_strand_id
1 'polypeptide(L)'
;MGTRSNSVAQHHAEWLSLLEISGPFLSLEVLLEHFPQMNLEEDDPDLRRRLRLAYDEWQDNQLGLQPDPAIHRAWLHFVLTELLAMPAEVLRFDAAIPGCIKVTMAEQDETLRPDLVVVDPDTQQPRLLVQLYPLGQRLDHAVAGRAWKAAPDTRMMELLHATDVRLGLVTNGEQWLLVNAPRNETTGLIAWYAQLWLEEPLTLRAWISLLNAYRFFGVPDDATLVAMLQRSADDQAEVTDQLGYQVRRAVEQLVHAIDVADRDAGNRLLANVDEATLYEAAITVMMRLVFLFCAEERDLFPLADELYSAYYAATPMRAQLRAAADEYGEEVIERRTDAWHRLLATTRAIYGGIQHEDLRLPAYGSDLFDPDRFAFLEGRRPGTHWTDTPAQPLPINNRTVLHLLESLQLLQVKAPGGERQARRLSFRALDIEQIGHVYEGLLDHQAVRAGAPILGLAGTKDREPETPLHELEERAGANMTDAPAALMAYLKEETGRSPSALRRALESVPDAAWQAQLLAACSGDEELYRRILPYAGLIRTDDFDRPMVILPGSVYVTAGADRRSTGAHYTQRVLTEPIVQHTLEP
;
A
#
# COMPACT_ATOMS: atom_id res chain seq x y z
N MET A 1 13.21 -37.96 12.19
CA MET A 1 13.13 -36.93 11.13
C MET A 1 11.67 -36.64 10.91
N GLY A 2 11.13 -35.61 11.59
CA GLY A 2 9.75 -35.17 11.42
C GLY A 2 9.70 -34.13 10.32
N THR A 3 9.06 -34.45 9.20
CA THR A 3 8.68 -33.50 8.16
C THR A 3 7.78 -32.43 8.78
N ARG A 4 8.26 -31.19 8.88
CA ARG A 4 7.44 -30.03 9.25
C ARG A 4 6.35 -29.89 8.20
N SER A 5 5.08 -29.95 8.61
CA SER A 5 3.96 -29.55 7.75
C SER A 5 4.11 -28.05 7.46
N ASN A 6 4.45 -27.68 6.22
CA ASN A 6 4.34 -26.30 5.77
C ASN A 6 2.90 -25.83 5.97
N SER A 7 2.72 -24.66 6.59
CA SER A 7 1.37 -24.10 6.79
C SER A 7 0.75 -23.74 5.44
N VAL A 8 -0.58 -23.82 5.32
CA VAL A 8 -1.31 -23.48 4.07
C VAL A 8 -0.97 -22.07 3.58
N ALA A 9 -0.77 -21.12 4.50
CA ALA A 9 -0.36 -19.76 4.19
C ALA A 9 1.04 -19.68 3.55
N GLN A 10 1.98 -20.52 3.98
CA GLN A 10 3.33 -20.55 3.41
C GLN A 10 3.32 -21.07 1.96
N HIS A 11 2.49 -22.08 1.67
CA HIS A 11 2.32 -22.59 0.30
C HIS A 11 1.68 -21.56 -0.64
N HIS A 12 0.66 -20.82 -0.18
CA HIS A 12 0.06 -19.75 -0.99
C HIS A 12 1.04 -18.61 -1.25
N ALA A 13 1.89 -18.26 -0.27
CA ALA A 13 2.95 -17.28 -0.46
C ALA A 13 4.05 -17.76 -1.44
N GLU A 14 4.44 -19.02 -1.35
CA GLU A 14 5.38 -19.65 -2.29
C GLU A 14 4.81 -19.63 -3.71
N TRP A 15 3.53 -20.00 -3.88
CA TRP A 15 2.87 -19.94 -5.17
C TRP A 15 2.87 -18.53 -5.77
N LEU A 16 2.42 -17.51 -5.01
CA LEU A 16 2.43 -16.13 -5.50
C LEU A 16 3.83 -15.66 -5.90
N SER A 17 4.89 -16.18 -5.25
CA SER A 17 6.27 -15.83 -5.58
C SER A 17 6.80 -16.48 -6.87
N LEU A 18 6.14 -17.52 -7.37
CA LEU A 18 6.50 -18.20 -8.63
C LEU A 18 5.79 -17.60 -9.85
N LEU A 19 4.90 -16.63 -9.66
CA LEU A 19 4.17 -15.97 -10.75
C LEU A 19 4.76 -14.61 -11.08
N GLU A 20 4.80 -14.30 -12.37
CA GLU A 20 5.04 -12.94 -12.85
C GLU A 20 3.70 -12.18 -12.82
N ILE A 21 3.54 -11.33 -11.81
CA ILE A 21 2.34 -10.52 -11.58
C ILE A 21 2.71 -9.05 -11.82
N SER A 22 1.88 -8.35 -12.59
CA SER A 22 1.94 -6.89 -12.77
C SER A 22 0.54 -6.30 -12.51
N GLY A 23 0.45 -5.31 -11.62
CA GLY A 23 -0.82 -4.72 -11.20
C GLY A 23 -1.63 -5.58 -10.20
N PRO A 24 -2.89 -5.22 -9.93
CA PRO A 24 -3.72 -5.86 -8.90
C PRO A 24 -4.03 -7.34 -9.22
N PHE A 25 -3.84 -8.20 -8.22
CA PHE A 25 -4.17 -9.63 -8.29
C PHE A 25 -4.74 -10.15 -6.97
N LEU A 26 -4.82 -11.48 -6.80
CA LEU A 26 -5.38 -12.14 -5.64
C LEU A 26 -4.54 -11.92 -4.37
N SER A 27 -5.19 -11.47 -3.30
CA SER A 27 -4.57 -11.35 -1.99
C SER A 27 -4.43 -12.71 -1.30
N LEU A 28 -3.41 -12.87 -0.46
CA LEU A 28 -3.21 -14.11 0.33
C LEU A 28 -4.45 -14.49 1.17
N GLU A 29 -5.24 -13.50 1.60
CA GLU A 29 -6.43 -13.70 2.41
C GLU A 29 -7.58 -14.31 1.59
N VAL A 30 -7.85 -13.73 0.42
CA VAL A 30 -8.84 -14.28 -0.51
C VAL A 30 -8.46 -15.70 -0.90
N LEU A 31 -7.16 -15.98 -1.04
CA LEU A 31 -6.66 -17.34 -1.30
C LEU A 31 -6.86 -18.29 -0.12
N LEU A 32 -6.57 -17.87 1.10
CA LEU A 32 -6.79 -18.68 2.30
C LEU A 32 -8.28 -18.99 2.52
N GLU A 33 -9.17 -18.06 2.16
CA GLU A 33 -10.61 -18.24 2.31
C GLU A 33 -11.19 -19.19 1.27
N HIS A 34 -10.80 -19.04 0.00
CA HIS A 34 -11.35 -19.82 -1.11
C HIS A 34 -10.56 -21.11 -1.39
N PHE A 35 -9.36 -21.23 -0.83
CA PHE A 35 -8.49 -22.42 -0.86
C PHE A 35 -7.91 -22.74 0.54
N PRO A 36 -8.76 -22.98 1.57
CA PRO A 36 -8.35 -23.15 2.98
C PRO A 36 -7.62 -24.47 3.24
N GLN A 37 -7.92 -25.48 2.43
CA GLN A 37 -7.13 -26.67 2.24
C GLN A 37 -6.87 -26.62 0.75
N MET A 38 -5.62 -26.48 0.33
CA MET A 38 -5.29 -26.68 -1.08
C MET A 38 -5.62 -28.14 -1.40
N ASN A 39 -6.88 -28.48 -1.63
CA ASN A 39 -7.32 -29.62 -2.43
C ASN A 39 -6.96 -29.29 -3.88
N LEU A 40 -5.67 -29.01 -4.10
CA LEU A 40 -5.07 -29.26 -5.39
C LEU A 40 -5.34 -30.74 -5.60
N GLU A 41 -6.22 -31.04 -6.55
CA GLU A 41 -6.53 -32.41 -6.94
C GLU A 41 -5.24 -33.23 -6.93
N GLU A 42 -5.28 -34.44 -6.36
CA GLU A 42 -4.14 -35.35 -6.26
C GLU A 42 -3.50 -35.52 -7.64
N ASP A 43 -2.54 -34.67 -7.95
CA ASP A 43 -1.44 -34.78 -8.88
C ASP A 43 -1.61 -35.88 -9.96
N ASP A 44 -2.66 -35.79 -10.79
CA ASP A 44 -3.08 -36.86 -11.70
C ASP A 44 -1.89 -37.25 -12.60
N PRO A 45 -1.29 -38.45 -12.38
CA PRO A 45 -0.13 -38.88 -13.14
C PRO A 45 -0.44 -39.05 -14.63
N ASP A 46 -1.67 -39.40 -14.97
CA ASP A 46 -2.10 -39.56 -16.36
C ASP A 46 -2.28 -38.22 -17.05
N LEU A 47 -2.84 -37.22 -16.36
CA LEU A 47 -2.92 -35.85 -16.88
C LEU A 47 -1.51 -35.29 -17.14
N ARG A 48 -0.57 -35.45 -16.21
CA ARG A 48 0.81 -34.97 -16.38
C ARG A 48 1.56 -35.67 -17.51
N ARG A 49 1.35 -36.98 -17.67
CA ARG A 49 1.91 -37.73 -18.80
C ARG A 49 1.37 -37.19 -20.14
N ARG A 50 0.07 -36.95 -20.23
CA ARG A 50 -0.57 -36.38 -21.44
C ARG A 50 -0.10 -34.95 -21.70
N LEU A 51 0.02 -34.13 -20.66
CA LEU A 51 0.55 -32.77 -20.73
C LEU A 51 1.96 -32.76 -21.31
N ARG A 52 2.85 -33.62 -20.80
CA ARG A 52 4.22 -33.75 -21.33
C ARG A 52 4.23 -34.13 -22.81
N LEU A 53 3.46 -35.16 -23.19
CA LEU A 53 3.39 -35.59 -24.59
C LEU A 53 2.87 -34.49 -25.52
N ALA A 54 1.81 -33.79 -25.11
CA ALA A 54 1.22 -32.72 -25.90
C ALA A 54 2.16 -31.50 -26.01
N TYR A 55 2.86 -31.16 -24.92
CA TYR A 55 3.84 -30.07 -24.91
C TYR A 55 5.05 -30.40 -25.78
N ASP A 56 5.61 -31.62 -25.67
CA ASP A 56 6.75 -32.06 -26.47
C ASP A 56 6.40 -32.06 -27.97
N GLU A 57 5.23 -32.57 -28.35
CA GLU A 57 4.74 -32.56 -29.74
C GLU A 57 4.58 -31.13 -30.27
N TRP A 58 4.00 -30.25 -29.45
CA TRP A 58 3.84 -28.83 -29.80
C TRP A 58 5.20 -28.14 -29.95
N GLN A 59 6.12 -28.33 -29.00
CA GLN A 59 7.44 -27.71 -29.01
C GLN A 59 8.26 -28.17 -30.22
N ASP A 60 8.29 -29.47 -30.50
CA ASP A 60 8.95 -30.03 -31.68
C ASP A 60 8.39 -29.43 -32.98
N ASN A 61 7.06 -29.23 -33.06
CA ASN A 61 6.44 -28.57 -34.19
C ASN A 61 6.88 -27.10 -34.32
N GLN A 62 6.86 -26.33 -33.23
CA GLN A 62 7.22 -24.91 -33.25
C GLN A 62 8.71 -24.67 -33.55
N LEU A 63 9.59 -25.59 -33.13
CA LEU A 63 11.03 -25.54 -33.41
C LEU A 63 11.39 -26.13 -34.79
N GLY A 64 10.44 -26.73 -35.49
CA GLY A 64 10.61 -27.25 -36.84
C GLY A 64 10.83 -26.16 -37.90
N LEU A 65 11.34 -26.57 -39.07
CA LEU A 65 11.61 -25.65 -40.19
C LEU A 65 10.35 -25.00 -40.78
N GLN A 66 9.19 -25.67 -40.67
CA GLN A 66 7.88 -25.17 -41.09
C GLN A 66 6.84 -25.60 -40.04
N PRO A 67 6.59 -24.78 -39.01
CA PRO A 67 5.62 -25.11 -37.97
C PRO A 67 4.20 -25.17 -38.55
N ASP A 68 3.39 -26.11 -38.06
CA ASP A 68 2.01 -26.31 -38.50
C ASP A 68 1.06 -25.52 -37.57
N PRO A 69 0.34 -24.49 -38.08
CA PRO A 69 -0.63 -23.75 -37.28
C PRO A 69 -1.73 -24.62 -36.67
N ALA A 70 -2.04 -25.79 -37.25
CA ALA A 70 -3.02 -26.72 -36.72
C ALA A 70 -2.55 -27.35 -35.39
N ILE A 71 -1.26 -27.72 -35.28
CA ILE A 71 -0.69 -28.26 -34.04
C ILE A 71 -0.64 -27.17 -32.96
N HIS A 72 -0.34 -25.92 -33.36
CA HIS A 72 -0.38 -24.77 -32.45
C HIS A 72 -1.79 -24.54 -31.86
N ARG A 73 -2.83 -24.65 -32.69
CA ARG A 73 -4.24 -24.57 -32.24
C ARG A 73 -4.67 -25.80 -31.43
N ALA A 74 -4.16 -26.99 -31.77
CA ALA A 74 -4.43 -28.21 -31.02
C ALA A 74 -3.87 -28.14 -29.59
N TRP A 75 -2.70 -27.53 -29.41
CA TRP A 75 -2.14 -27.24 -28.10
C TRP A 75 -3.05 -26.33 -27.26
N LEU A 76 -3.51 -25.21 -27.84
CA LEU A 76 -4.49 -24.34 -27.17
C LEU A 76 -5.74 -25.11 -26.77
N HIS A 77 -6.27 -25.93 -27.67
CA HIS A 77 -7.46 -26.73 -27.39
C HIS A 77 -7.22 -27.73 -26.27
N PHE A 78 -6.09 -28.45 -26.28
CA PHE A 78 -5.71 -29.39 -25.21
C PHE A 78 -5.67 -28.70 -23.85
N VAL A 79 -5.03 -27.53 -23.73
CA VAL A 79 -4.96 -26.80 -22.46
C VAL A 79 -6.35 -26.40 -21.98
N LEU A 80 -7.21 -25.87 -22.84
CA LEU A 80 -8.55 -25.45 -22.44
C LEU A 80 -9.45 -26.64 -22.07
N THR A 81 -9.45 -27.72 -22.85
CA THR A 81 -10.40 -28.84 -22.63
C THR A 81 -9.91 -29.88 -21.65
N GLU A 82 -8.62 -30.24 -21.69
CA GLU A 82 -8.07 -31.32 -20.86
C GLU A 82 -7.49 -30.79 -19.55
N LEU A 83 -6.80 -29.65 -19.58
CA LEU A 83 -6.15 -29.09 -18.39
C LEU A 83 -7.13 -28.26 -17.55
N LEU A 84 -7.93 -27.41 -18.20
CA LEU A 84 -8.92 -26.54 -17.53
C LEU A 84 -10.33 -27.15 -17.49
N ALA A 85 -10.50 -28.36 -18.03
CA ALA A 85 -11.78 -29.07 -18.06
C ALA A 85 -12.95 -28.26 -18.68
N MET A 86 -12.66 -27.34 -19.62
CA MET A 86 -13.69 -26.55 -20.28
C MET A 86 -14.52 -27.43 -21.23
N PRO A 87 -15.83 -27.60 -20.99
CA PRO A 87 -16.64 -28.43 -21.87
C PRO A 87 -16.84 -27.75 -23.24
N ALA A 88 -17.00 -28.55 -24.30
CA ALA A 88 -17.14 -28.01 -25.65
C ALA A 88 -18.34 -27.05 -25.81
N GLU A 89 -19.38 -27.20 -24.97
CA GLU A 89 -20.58 -26.37 -24.98
C GLU A 89 -20.34 -24.91 -24.54
N VAL A 90 -19.27 -24.63 -23.78
CA VAL A 90 -18.91 -23.27 -23.38
C VAL A 90 -17.88 -22.63 -24.32
N LEU A 91 -17.28 -23.40 -25.24
CA LEU A 91 -16.26 -22.89 -26.16
C LEU A 91 -16.87 -22.44 -27.49
N ARG A 92 -16.47 -21.27 -27.97
CA ARG A 92 -16.83 -20.75 -29.30
C ARG A 92 -15.57 -20.39 -30.07
N PHE A 93 -15.39 -21.00 -31.24
CA PHE A 93 -14.25 -20.79 -32.12
C PHE A 93 -14.69 -20.10 -33.42
N ASP A 94 -13.81 -19.32 -34.02
CA ASP A 94 -13.96 -18.76 -35.37
C ASP A 94 -15.37 -18.21 -35.63
N ALA A 95 -16.13 -18.80 -36.57
CA ALA A 95 -17.46 -18.36 -36.97
C ALA A 95 -18.54 -18.47 -35.88
N ALA A 96 -18.32 -19.27 -34.83
CA ALA A 96 -19.25 -19.41 -33.71
C ALA A 96 -19.12 -18.28 -32.68
N ILE A 97 -18.10 -17.42 -32.80
CA ILE A 97 -17.92 -16.26 -31.91
C ILE A 97 -18.99 -15.21 -32.22
N PRO A 98 -19.72 -14.69 -31.21
CA PRO A 98 -20.71 -13.63 -31.39
C PRO A 98 -20.11 -12.41 -32.12
N GLY A 99 -20.79 -11.94 -33.17
CA GLY A 99 -20.30 -10.84 -34.02
C GLY A 99 -20.17 -9.48 -33.32
N CYS A 100 -20.73 -9.33 -32.12
CA CYS A 100 -20.58 -8.16 -31.25
C CYS A 100 -19.24 -8.12 -30.50
N ILE A 101 -18.49 -9.23 -30.42
CA ILE A 101 -17.20 -9.31 -29.72
C ILE A 101 -16.08 -8.91 -30.68
N LYS A 102 -16.06 -7.62 -31.02
CA LYS A 102 -15.01 -6.99 -31.83
C LYS A 102 -14.97 -5.50 -31.55
N VAL A 103 -13.81 -4.89 -31.72
CA VAL A 103 -13.64 -3.43 -31.67
C VAL A 103 -12.85 -2.97 -32.88
N THR A 104 -13.26 -1.87 -33.49
CA THR A 104 -12.51 -1.22 -34.57
C THR A 104 -11.84 0.02 -34.02
N MET A 105 -10.51 0.00 -34.05
CA MET A 105 -9.64 1.08 -33.65
C MET A 105 -9.52 2.06 -34.81
N ALA A 106 -10.44 3.02 -34.84
CA ALA A 106 -10.63 3.93 -35.98
C ALA A 106 -9.39 4.79 -36.28
N GLU A 107 -8.59 5.14 -35.28
CA GLU A 107 -7.36 5.91 -35.47
C GLU A 107 -6.21 5.06 -36.02
N GLN A 108 -6.28 3.74 -35.84
CA GLN A 108 -5.24 2.78 -36.18
C GLN A 108 -5.61 1.88 -37.38
N ASP A 109 -6.83 2.01 -37.91
CA ASP A 109 -7.44 1.20 -38.98
C ASP A 109 -7.30 -0.32 -38.75
N GLU A 110 -7.50 -0.75 -37.50
CA GLU A 110 -7.38 -2.15 -37.11
C GLU A 110 -8.63 -2.63 -36.37
N THR A 111 -9.09 -3.85 -36.69
CA THR A 111 -10.17 -4.52 -35.96
C THR A 111 -9.59 -5.62 -35.08
N LEU A 112 -9.85 -5.54 -33.79
CA LEU A 112 -9.51 -6.58 -32.81
C LEU A 112 -10.69 -7.54 -32.66
N ARG A 113 -10.39 -8.84 -32.64
CA ARG A 113 -11.35 -9.92 -32.42
C ARG A 113 -10.62 -11.10 -31.79
N PRO A 114 -11.21 -11.76 -30.78
CA PRO A 114 -10.60 -12.94 -30.16
C PRO A 114 -10.62 -14.14 -31.12
N ASP A 115 -9.70 -15.07 -30.90
CA ASP A 115 -9.63 -16.34 -31.62
C ASP A 115 -10.58 -17.39 -31.00
N LEU A 116 -10.87 -17.25 -29.70
CA LEU A 116 -11.81 -18.07 -28.95
C LEU A 116 -12.53 -17.27 -27.87
N VAL A 117 -13.77 -17.67 -27.56
CA VAL A 117 -14.53 -17.12 -26.44
C VAL A 117 -15.08 -18.27 -25.58
N VAL A 118 -14.91 -18.14 -24.26
CA VAL A 118 -15.61 -18.95 -23.28
C VAL A 118 -16.90 -18.22 -22.90
N VAL A 119 -18.04 -18.86 -23.09
CA VAL A 119 -19.36 -18.30 -22.78
C VAL A 119 -20.01 -19.01 -21.61
N ASP A 120 -20.84 -18.29 -20.88
CA ASP A 120 -21.73 -18.85 -19.89
C ASP A 120 -22.76 -19.78 -20.56
N PRO A 121 -22.95 -21.02 -20.08
CA PRO A 121 -23.80 -22.00 -20.75
C PRO A 121 -25.27 -21.57 -20.78
N ASP A 122 -25.76 -20.88 -19.75
CA ASP A 122 -27.17 -20.50 -19.61
C ASP A 122 -27.47 -19.16 -20.31
N THR A 123 -26.63 -18.16 -20.07
CA THR A 123 -26.86 -16.79 -20.56
C THR A 123 -26.21 -16.50 -21.91
N GLN A 124 -25.32 -17.38 -22.37
CA GLN A 124 -24.46 -17.19 -23.56
C GLN A 124 -23.59 -15.92 -23.51
N GLN A 125 -23.44 -15.31 -22.34
CA GLN A 125 -22.59 -14.13 -22.15
C GLN A 125 -21.11 -14.53 -22.14
N PRO A 126 -20.22 -13.74 -22.78
CA PRO A 126 -18.78 -14.00 -22.74
C PRO A 126 -18.22 -13.84 -21.32
N ARG A 127 -17.46 -14.83 -20.87
CA ARG A 127 -16.78 -14.84 -19.56
C ARG A 127 -15.25 -14.71 -19.66
N LEU A 128 -14.66 -15.21 -20.74
CA LEU A 128 -13.23 -15.13 -21.02
C LEU A 128 -13.01 -15.00 -22.53
N LEU A 129 -12.25 -13.99 -22.95
CA LEU A 129 -11.79 -13.85 -24.35
C LEU A 129 -10.40 -14.45 -24.48
N VAL A 130 -10.11 -15.18 -25.56
CA VAL A 130 -8.80 -15.81 -25.77
C VAL A 130 -8.21 -15.39 -27.11
N GLN A 131 -6.94 -15.00 -27.09
CA GLN A 131 -6.18 -14.61 -28.28
C GLN A 131 -4.89 -15.40 -28.38
N LEU A 132 -4.62 -15.96 -29.57
CA LEU A 132 -3.48 -16.79 -29.87
C LEU A 132 -2.50 -16.05 -30.79
N TYR A 133 -1.23 -16.01 -30.41
CA TYR A 133 -0.14 -15.42 -31.16
C TYR A 133 0.89 -16.48 -31.57
N PRO A 134 1.69 -16.26 -32.64
CA PRO A 134 2.80 -17.13 -32.97
C PRO A 134 3.84 -17.16 -31.84
N LEU A 135 4.55 -18.30 -31.64
CA LEU A 135 5.58 -18.44 -30.59
C LEU A 135 6.64 -17.33 -30.60
N GLY A 136 7.04 -16.87 -31.79
CA GLY A 136 8.03 -15.79 -31.94
C GLY A 136 7.54 -14.40 -31.50
N GLN A 137 6.25 -14.22 -31.23
CA GLN A 137 5.70 -12.97 -30.71
C GLN A 137 5.78 -12.97 -29.18
N ARG A 138 6.54 -12.00 -28.67
CA ARG A 138 6.55 -11.65 -27.25
C ARG A 138 5.26 -10.94 -26.85
N LEU A 139 4.66 -11.33 -25.73
CA LEU A 139 3.35 -10.81 -25.30
C LEU A 139 3.42 -9.41 -24.69
N ASP A 140 4.61 -8.99 -24.28
CA ASP A 140 4.96 -7.67 -23.72
C ASP A 140 5.53 -6.70 -24.77
N HIS A 141 5.58 -7.08 -26.05
CA HIS A 141 6.16 -6.26 -27.12
C HIS A 141 5.16 -6.00 -28.24
N ALA A 142 5.34 -4.87 -28.92
CA ALA A 142 4.51 -4.48 -30.05
C ALA A 142 4.41 -5.61 -31.10
N VAL A 143 3.19 -5.85 -31.59
CA VAL A 143 2.96 -6.95 -32.52
C VAL A 143 3.65 -6.72 -33.85
N ALA A 144 4.43 -7.70 -34.29
CA ALA A 144 5.18 -7.64 -35.53
C ALA A 144 4.26 -7.49 -36.74
N GLY A 145 4.67 -6.65 -37.70
CA GLY A 145 3.94 -6.46 -38.97
C GLY A 145 2.61 -5.71 -38.88
N ARG A 146 2.24 -5.16 -37.71
CA ARG A 146 1.02 -4.37 -37.51
C ARG A 146 1.29 -2.86 -37.49
N ALA A 147 0.27 -2.10 -37.89
CA ALA A 147 0.33 -0.64 -37.97
C ALA A 147 0.28 -0.05 -36.55
N TRP A 148 -0.59 -0.60 -35.71
CA TRP A 148 -0.64 -0.26 -34.30
C TRP A 148 0.50 -0.94 -33.53
N LYS A 149 1.38 -0.14 -32.94
CA LYS A 149 2.55 -0.60 -32.16
C LYS A 149 2.21 -0.91 -30.70
N ALA A 150 1.07 -1.54 -30.44
CA ALA A 150 0.69 -2.01 -29.12
C ALA A 150 1.08 -3.48 -28.92
N ALA A 151 1.42 -3.83 -27.68
CA ALA A 151 1.69 -5.20 -27.28
C ALA A 151 0.39 -6.02 -27.13
N PRO A 152 0.44 -7.35 -27.28
CA PRO A 152 -0.72 -8.24 -27.16
C PRO A 152 -1.60 -8.03 -25.93
N ASP A 153 -1.01 -7.76 -24.77
CA ASP A 153 -1.68 -7.44 -23.51
C ASP A 153 -2.55 -6.17 -23.60
N THR A 154 -1.99 -5.08 -24.13
CA THR A 154 -2.64 -3.79 -24.34
C THR A 154 -3.80 -3.92 -25.32
N ARG A 155 -3.61 -4.72 -26.38
CA ARG A 155 -4.66 -4.99 -27.38
C ARG A 155 -5.81 -5.79 -26.77
N MET A 156 -5.50 -6.74 -25.90
CA MET A 156 -6.52 -7.49 -25.17
C MET A 156 -7.29 -6.57 -24.21
N MET A 157 -6.61 -5.73 -23.44
CA MET A 157 -7.25 -4.76 -22.54
C MET A 157 -8.26 -3.88 -23.28
N GLU A 158 -7.87 -3.32 -24.43
CA GLU A 158 -8.76 -2.51 -25.25
C GLU A 158 -9.98 -3.28 -25.78
N LEU A 159 -9.78 -4.54 -26.20
CA LEU A 159 -10.87 -5.42 -26.62
C LEU A 159 -11.83 -5.71 -25.46
N LEU A 160 -11.31 -5.98 -24.26
CA LEU A 160 -12.09 -6.23 -23.04
C LEU A 160 -12.97 -5.01 -22.68
N HIS A 161 -12.38 -3.81 -22.63
CA HIS A 161 -13.11 -2.57 -22.36
C HIS A 161 -14.20 -2.27 -23.39
N ALA A 162 -13.92 -2.52 -24.68
CA ALA A 162 -14.87 -2.27 -25.75
C ALA A 162 -16.03 -3.28 -25.79
N THR A 163 -15.80 -4.51 -25.35
CA THR A 163 -16.80 -5.60 -25.36
C THR A 163 -17.48 -5.83 -24.02
N ASP A 164 -17.10 -5.07 -22.99
CA ASP A 164 -17.61 -5.17 -21.62
C ASP A 164 -17.36 -6.54 -20.98
N VAL A 165 -16.21 -7.16 -21.30
CA VAL A 165 -15.77 -8.43 -20.74
C VAL A 165 -14.60 -8.18 -19.81
N ARG A 166 -14.59 -8.80 -18.63
CA ARG A 166 -13.57 -8.50 -17.60
C ARG A 166 -12.26 -9.26 -17.77
N LEU A 167 -12.32 -10.51 -18.24
CA LEU A 167 -11.16 -11.40 -18.31
C LEU A 167 -10.79 -11.71 -19.76
N GLY A 168 -9.48 -11.64 -20.04
CA GLY A 168 -8.88 -12.07 -21.29
C GLY A 168 -7.69 -12.99 -21.02
N LEU A 169 -7.45 -13.94 -21.91
CA LEU A 169 -6.27 -14.81 -21.90
C LEU A 169 -5.51 -14.64 -23.21
N VAL A 170 -4.26 -14.23 -23.12
CA VAL A 170 -3.38 -14.04 -24.27
C VAL A 170 -2.29 -15.08 -24.20
N THR A 171 -2.04 -15.79 -25.30
CA THR A 171 -0.98 -16.81 -25.31
C THR A 171 -0.25 -16.89 -26.64
N ASN A 172 1.04 -17.22 -26.58
CA ASN A 172 1.84 -17.65 -27.74
C ASN A 172 2.16 -19.16 -27.70
N GLY A 173 1.40 -19.91 -26.89
CA GLY A 173 1.58 -21.33 -26.59
C GLY A 173 2.56 -21.62 -25.46
N GLU A 174 3.66 -20.87 -25.35
CA GLU A 174 4.60 -21.01 -24.21
C GLU A 174 4.16 -20.16 -23.02
N GLN A 175 3.97 -18.87 -23.26
CA GLN A 175 3.55 -17.90 -22.25
C GLN A 175 2.02 -17.80 -22.28
N TRP A 176 1.40 -17.81 -21.11
CA TRP A 176 -0.03 -17.70 -20.89
C TRP A 176 -0.30 -16.53 -19.96
N LEU A 177 -0.84 -15.45 -20.51
CA LEU A 177 -1.06 -14.18 -19.82
C LEU A 177 -2.55 -13.97 -19.56
N LEU A 178 -2.96 -14.00 -18.29
CA LEU A 178 -4.30 -13.58 -17.87
C LEU A 178 -4.33 -12.06 -17.70
N VAL A 179 -5.32 -11.43 -18.33
CA VAL A 179 -5.58 -10.00 -18.30
C VAL A 179 -6.92 -9.78 -17.57
N ASN A 180 -6.89 -9.11 -16.43
CA ASN A 180 -8.08 -8.63 -15.73
C ASN A 180 -8.20 -7.12 -15.93
N ALA A 181 -9.17 -6.68 -16.72
CA ALA A 181 -9.34 -5.29 -17.13
C ALA A 181 -10.69 -4.73 -16.63
N PRO A 182 -10.81 -4.40 -15.33
CA PRO A 182 -11.98 -3.67 -14.81
C PRO A 182 -12.06 -2.25 -15.40
N ARG A 183 -13.27 -1.75 -15.63
CA ARG A 183 -13.47 -0.38 -16.16
C ARG A 183 -13.01 0.67 -15.16
N ASN A 184 -12.19 1.62 -15.61
CA ASN A 184 -11.67 2.75 -14.82
C ASN A 184 -10.79 2.35 -13.62
N GLU A 185 -10.30 1.11 -13.59
CA GLU A 185 -9.41 0.58 -12.57
C GLU A 185 -8.13 0.05 -13.24
N THR A 186 -7.07 -0.17 -12.44
CA THR A 186 -5.79 -0.67 -12.97
C THR A 186 -5.95 -2.10 -13.49
N THR A 187 -5.39 -2.37 -14.67
CA THR A 187 -5.40 -3.71 -15.27
C THR A 187 -4.39 -4.61 -14.57
N GLY A 188 -4.83 -5.79 -14.15
CA GLY A 188 -3.97 -6.85 -13.60
C GLY A 188 -3.52 -7.83 -14.68
N LEU A 189 -2.24 -8.18 -14.67
CA LEU A 189 -1.59 -9.10 -15.60
C LEU A 189 -0.90 -10.20 -14.82
N ILE A 190 -1.15 -11.46 -15.16
CA ILE A 190 -0.46 -12.62 -14.56
C ILE A 190 0.00 -13.57 -15.65
N ALA A 191 1.29 -13.90 -15.66
CA ALA A 191 1.87 -14.82 -16.63
C ALA A 191 2.21 -16.19 -16.01
N TRP A 192 1.94 -17.24 -16.78
CA TRP A 192 2.42 -18.60 -16.56
C TRP A 192 3.21 -19.07 -17.79
N TYR A 193 4.17 -19.96 -17.56
CA TYR A 193 4.97 -20.57 -18.62
C TYR A 193 4.70 -22.07 -18.68
N ALA A 194 4.38 -22.57 -19.87
CA ALA A 194 4.00 -23.95 -20.09
C ALA A 194 5.15 -24.93 -19.75
N GLN A 195 6.40 -24.56 -20.01
CA GLN A 195 7.56 -25.35 -19.61
C GLN A 195 7.61 -25.54 -18.08
N LEU A 196 7.34 -24.50 -17.30
CA LEU A 196 7.38 -24.55 -15.84
C LEU A 196 6.31 -25.49 -15.26
N TRP A 197 5.20 -25.74 -15.96
CA TRP A 197 4.20 -26.72 -15.52
C TRP A 197 4.76 -28.14 -15.43
N LEU A 198 5.80 -28.46 -16.21
CA LEU A 198 6.45 -29.78 -16.22
C LEU A 198 7.51 -29.92 -15.12
N GLU A 199 8.11 -28.81 -14.71
CA GLU A 199 9.23 -28.75 -13.75
C GLU A 199 8.72 -28.48 -12.33
N GLU A 200 7.73 -27.59 -12.18
CA GLU A 200 7.22 -27.08 -10.91
C GLU A 200 5.71 -27.38 -10.74
N PRO A 201 5.32 -28.47 -10.05
CA PRO A 201 3.92 -28.88 -9.90
C PRO A 201 3.01 -27.82 -9.30
N LEU A 202 3.55 -26.93 -8.45
CA LEU A 202 2.77 -25.89 -7.79
C LEU A 202 2.19 -24.88 -8.79
N THR A 203 2.96 -24.52 -9.83
CA THR A 203 2.53 -23.56 -10.86
C THR A 203 1.37 -24.11 -11.70
N LEU A 204 1.45 -25.38 -12.09
CA LEU A 204 0.40 -26.09 -12.82
C LEU A 204 -0.88 -26.20 -11.99
N ARG A 205 -0.75 -26.60 -10.73
CA ARG A 205 -1.89 -26.75 -9.82
C ARG A 205 -2.61 -25.43 -9.58
N ALA A 206 -1.87 -24.33 -9.45
CA ALA A 206 -2.46 -23.01 -9.33
C ALA A 206 -3.18 -22.57 -10.61
N TRP A 207 -2.57 -22.79 -11.77
CA TRP A 207 -3.20 -22.54 -13.08
C TRP A 207 -4.55 -23.26 -13.20
N ILE A 208 -4.59 -24.55 -12.91
CA ILE A 208 -5.83 -25.35 -12.92
C ILE A 208 -6.82 -24.79 -11.89
N SER A 209 -6.41 -24.59 -10.64
CA SER A 209 -7.33 -24.18 -9.56
C SER A 209 -8.02 -22.83 -9.81
N LEU A 210 -7.34 -21.90 -10.50
CA LEU A 210 -7.86 -20.58 -10.81
C LEU A 210 -8.71 -20.55 -12.08
N LEU A 211 -8.30 -21.30 -13.10
CA LEU A 211 -8.90 -21.21 -14.44
C LEU A 211 -9.74 -22.42 -14.85
N ASN A 212 -9.90 -23.43 -14.00
CA ASN A 212 -10.75 -24.58 -14.28
C ASN A 212 -12.22 -24.17 -14.46
N ALA A 213 -12.94 -24.85 -15.36
CA ALA A 213 -14.35 -24.62 -15.64
C ALA A 213 -15.23 -24.55 -14.37
N TYR A 214 -14.94 -25.37 -13.37
CA TYR A 214 -15.63 -25.35 -12.07
C TYR A 214 -15.55 -23.98 -11.37
N ARG A 215 -14.44 -23.25 -11.50
CA ARG A 215 -14.27 -21.91 -10.92
C ARG A 215 -15.09 -20.83 -11.64
N PHE A 216 -15.44 -21.05 -12.91
CA PHE A 216 -16.27 -20.14 -13.68
C PHE A 216 -17.77 -20.41 -13.51
N PHE A 217 -18.16 -21.68 -13.35
CA PHE A 217 -19.57 -22.10 -13.47
C PHE A 217 -20.10 -22.95 -12.31
N GLY A 218 -19.23 -23.54 -11.50
CA GLY A 218 -19.60 -24.51 -10.46
C GLY A 218 -19.50 -23.99 -9.02
N VAL A 219 -19.02 -22.75 -8.85
CA VAL A 219 -18.91 -22.07 -7.54
C VAL A 219 -19.98 -20.98 -7.40
N PRO A 220 -20.32 -20.57 -6.17
CA PRO A 220 -21.14 -19.39 -5.95
C PRO A 220 -20.51 -18.11 -6.53
N ASP A 221 -21.34 -17.10 -6.85
CA ASP A 221 -20.90 -15.88 -7.55
C ASP A 221 -19.73 -15.16 -6.87
N ASP A 222 -19.72 -15.11 -5.53
CA ASP A 222 -18.68 -14.50 -4.70
C ASP A 222 -17.35 -15.27 -4.70
N ALA A 223 -17.38 -16.55 -5.07
CA ALA A 223 -16.22 -17.42 -5.18
C ALA A 223 -15.69 -17.55 -6.63
N THR A 224 -16.29 -16.86 -7.60
CA THR A 224 -15.77 -16.81 -8.98
C THR A 224 -14.45 -16.04 -9.04
N LEU A 225 -13.60 -16.34 -10.03
CA LEU A 225 -12.31 -15.64 -10.19
C LEU A 225 -12.48 -14.12 -10.30
N VAL A 226 -13.52 -13.65 -11.01
CA VAL A 226 -13.84 -12.23 -11.13
C VAL A 226 -14.16 -11.60 -9.77
N ALA A 227 -15.02 -12.25 -8.98
CA ALA A 227 -15.39 -11.74 -7.66
C ALA A 227 -14.21 -11.74 -6.69
N MET A 228 -13.37 -12.78 -6.74
CA MET A 228 -12.15 -12.86 -5.94
C MET A 228 -11.14 -11.76 -6.29
N LEU A 229 -10.98 -11.44 -7.59
CA LEU A 229 -10.14 -10.33 -8.06
C LEU A 229 -10.71 -8.98 -7.61
N GLN A 230 -12.03 -8.77 -7.73
CA GLN A 230 -12.67 -7.55 -7.22
C GLN A 230 -12.46 -7.39 -5.73
N ARG A 231 -12.75 -8.44 -4.95
CA ARG A 231 -12.57 -8.42 -3.51
C ARG A 231 -11.13 -8.12 -3.11
N SER A 232 -10.15 -8.71 -3.81
CA SER A 232 -8.74 -8.43 -3.55
C SER A 232 -8.38 -6.97 -3.85
N ALA A 233 -8.96 -6.37 -4.91
CA ALA A 233 -8.77 -4.96 -5.22
C ALA A 233 -9.44 -4.04 -4.17
N ASP A 234 -10.65 -4.38 -3.73
CA ASP A 234 -11.36 -3.64 -2.68
C ASP A 234 -10.59 -3.69 -1.35
N ASP A 235 -10.10 -4.88 -0.96
CA ASP A 235 -9.27 -5.06 0.24
C ASP A 235 -7.99 -4.22 0.14
N GLN A 236 -7.34 -4.19 -1.04
CA GLN A 236 -6.14 -3.37 -1.27
C GLN A 236 -6.42 -1.87 -1.19
N ALA A 237 -7.54 -1.41 -1.75
CA ALA A 237 -7.95 -0.01 -1.68
C ALA A 237 -8.24 0.43 -0.24
N GLU A 238 -8.95 -0.38 0.54
CA GLU A 238 -9.19 -0.13 1.97
C GLU A 238 -7.87 -0.08 2.75
N VAL A 239 -6.93 -0.98 2.43
CA VAL A 239 -5.59 -1.00 3.02
C VAL A 239 -4.81 0.28 2.69
N THR A 240 -4.80 0.74 1.43
CA THR A 240 -4.08 1.96 1.05
C THR A 240 -4.70 3.21 1.67
N ASP A 241 -6.02 3.30 1.74
CA ASP A 241 -6.73 4.40 2.38
C ASP A 241 -6.42 4.47 3.89
N GLN A 242 -6.47 3.31 4.55
CA GLN A 242 -6.18 3.21 5.97
C GLN A 242 -4.72 3.53 6.27
N LEU A 243 -3.80 2.99 5.47
CA LEU A 243 -2.37 3.26 5.60
C LEU A 243 -2.07 4.74 5.37
N GLY A 244 -2.66 5.37 4.35
CA GLY A 244 -2.54 6.81 4.10
C GLY A 244 -2.96 7.65 5.31
N TYR A 245 -4.10 7.31 5.93
CA TYR A 245 -4.54 7.98 7.15
C TYR A 245 -3.58 7.77 8.34
N GLN A 246 -3.09 6.55 8.54
CA GLN A 246 -2.16 6.23 9.63
C GLN A 246 -0.79 6.89 9.43
N VAL A 247 -0.26 6.89 8.21
CA VAL A 247 0.98 7.58 7.86
C VAL A 247 0.85 9.07 8.10
N ARG A 248 -0.29 9.66 7.72
CA ARG A 248 -0.57 11.08 8.00
C ARG A 248 -0.47 11.36 9.49
N ARG A 249 -1.20 10.61 10.31
CA ARG A 249 -1.17 10.71 11.78
C ARG A 249 0.24 10.56 12.36
N ALA A 250 0.99 9.58 11.87
CA ALA A 250 2.38 9.36 12.26
C ALA A 250 3.29 10.56 11.91
N VAL A 251 3.09 11.19 10.74
CA VAL A 251 3.78 12.44 10.37
C VAL A 251 3.39 13.58 11.30
N GLU A 252 2.11 13.75 11.63
CA GLU A 252 1.68 14.77 12.59
C GLU A 252 2.35 14.59 13.96
N GLN A 253 2.41 13.34 14.44
CA GLN A 253 3.08 13.02 15.69
C GLN A 253 4.60 13.26 15.62
N LEU A 254 5.25 12.91 14.51
CA LEU A 254 6.68 13.19 14.35
C LEU A 254 6.96 14.70 14.37
N VAL A 255 6.18 15.51 13.65
CA VAL A 255 6.30 16.97 13.67
C VAL A 255 6.07 17.50 15.08
N HIS A 256 5.06 16.99 15.79
CA HIS A 256 4.78 17.38 17.17
C HIS A 256 5.94 17.01 18.12
N ALA A 257 6.51 15.81 18.00
CA ALA A 257 7.65 15.37 18.81
C ALA A 257 8.90 16.23 18.55
N ILE A 258 9.13 16.63 17.30
CA ILE A 258 10.21 17.55 16.92
C ILE A 258 9.98 18.94 17.52
N ASP A 259 8.75 19.45 17.48
CA ASP A 259 8.37 20.73 18.12
C ASP A 259 8.59 20.72 19.63
N VAL A 260 8.15 19.66 20.32
CA VAL A 260 8.38 19.48 21.76
C VAL A 260 9.87 19.52 22.07
N ALA A 261 10.69 18.76 21.31
CA ALA A 261 12.13 18.74 21.47
C ALA A 261 12.77 20.13 21.25
N ASP A 262 12.29 20.89 20.27
CA ASP A 262 12.76 22.25 19.99
C ASP A 262 12.43 23.21 21.14
N ARG A 263 11.20 23.16 21.67
CA ARG A 263 10.77 23.97 22.81
C ARG A 263 11.57 23.67 24.06
N ASP A 264 11.82 22.40 24.36
CA ASP A 264 12.65 21.97 25.49
C ASP A 264 14.10 22.47 25.34
N ALA A 265 14.57 22.60 24.11
CA ALA A 265 15.88 23.19 23.77
C ALA A 265 15.87 24.73 23.66
N GLY A 266 14.72 25.38 23.90
CA GLY A 266 14.56 26.83 23.82
C GLY A 266 14.52 27.38 22.40
N ASN A 267 13.85 26.68 21.48
CA ASN A 267 13.65 27.02 20.06
C ASN A 267 14.95 27.17 19.25
N ARG A 268 15.96 26.34 19.56
CA ARG A 268 17.29 26.40 18.93
C ARG A 268 17.50 25.33 17.86
N LEU A 269 16.80 24.20 17.94
CA LEU A 269 16.96 23.07 17.03
C LEU A 269 16.35 23.40 15.66
N LEU A 270 15.23 24.13 15.63
CA LEU A 270 14.52 24.50 14.41
C LEU A 270 14.77 25.95 13.95
N ALA A 271 15.71 26.67 14.57
CA ALA A 271 15.91 28.11 14.32
C ALA A 271 16.20 28.48 12.85
N ASN A 272 16.68 27.55 12.03
CA ASN A 272 16.96 27.75 10.59
C ASN A 272 16.19 26.77 9.69
N VAL A 273 15.10 26.20 10.20
CA VAL A 273 14.27 25.23 9.47
C VAL A 273 12.89 25.85 9.32
N ASP A 274 12.48 26.08 8.07
CA ASP A 274 11.12 26.51 7.79
C ASP A 274 10.13 25.34 7.92
N GLU A 275 8.84 25.67 8.03
CA GLU A 275 7.80 24.68 8.27
C GLU A 275 7.68 23.68 7.09
N ALA A 276 7.89 24.15 5.85
CA ALA A 276 7.86 23.31 4.66
C ALA A 276 8.96 22.24 4.68
N THR A 277 10.20 22.63 5.01
CA THR A 277 11.35 21.73 5.15
C THR A 277 11.13 20.73 6.30
N LEU A 278 10.55 21.18 7.41
CA LEU A 278 10.21 20.29 8.53
C LEU A 278 9.19 19.23 8.12
N TYR A 279 8.15 19.62 7.38
CA TYR A 279 7.14 18.69 6.86
C TYR A 279 7.74 17.70 5.86
N GLU A 280 8.54 18.18 4.91
CA GLU A 280 9.24 17.34 3.93
C GLU A 280 10.18 16.33 4.61
N ALA A 281 10.90 16.76 5.66
CA ALA A 281 11.77 15.90 6.44
C ALA A 281 10.98 14.79 7.15
N ALA A 282 9.82 15.12 7.75
CA ALA A 282 8.97 14.14 8.41
C ALA A 282 8.41 13.10 7.43
N ILE A 283 7.94 13.52 6.25
CA ILE A 283 7.54 12.60 5.18
C ILE A 283 8.72 11.74 4.73
N THR A 284 9.90 12.33 4.58
CA THR A 284 11.12 11.60 4.17
C THR A 284 11.50 10.53 5.18
N VAL A 285 11.34 10.77 6.48
CA VAL A 285 11.53 9.75 7.52
C VAL A 285 10.57 8.57 7.33
N MET A 286 9.30 8.83 7.03
CA MET A 286 8.33 7.75 6.74
C MET A 286 8.69 6.98 5.47
N MET A 287 9.14 7.67 4.41
CA MET A 287 9.63 7.03 3.18
C MET A 287 10.84 6.12 3.44
N ARG A 288 11.79 6.57 4.27
CA ARG A 288 12.95 5.76 4.69
C ARG A 288 12.50 4.47 5.37
N LEU A 289 11.51 4.55 6.28
CA LEU A 289 10.98 3.38 6.97
C LEU A 289 10.28 2.40 6.03
N VAL A 290 9.43 2.88 5.11
CA VAL A 290 8.79 2.02 4.10
C VAL A 290 9.84 1.31 3.25
N PHE A 291 10.86 2.04 2.77
CA PHE A 291 11.94 1.44 2.00
C PHE A 291 12.71 0.39 2.81
N LEU A 292 13.03 0.67 4.08
CA LEU A 292 13.68 -0.29 4.97
C LEU A 292 12.88 -1.59 5.07
N PHE A 293 11.55 -1.50 5.25
CA PHE A 293 10.70 -2.68 5.32
C PHE A 293 10.64 -3.44 3.99
N CYS A 294 10.53 -2.74 2.85
CA CYS A 294 10.57 -3.37 1.53
C CYS A 294 11.90 -4.09 1.28
N ALA A 295 13.02 -3.45 1.58
CA ALA A 295 14.35 -4.01 1.35
C ALA A 295 14.65 -5.19 2.30
N GLU A 296 14.20 -5.10 3.55
CA GLU A 296 14.27 -6.19 4.53
C GLU A 296 13.44 -7.41 4.08
N GLU A 297 12.20 -7.22 3.61
CA GLU A 297 11.33 -8.34 3.21
C GLU A 297 11.63 -8.92 1.80
N ARG A 298 12.41 -8.20 0.99
CA ARG A 298 12.91 -8.65 -0.33
C ARG A 298 14.33 -9.23 -0.26
N ASP A 299 14.86 -9.49 0.93
CA ASP A 299 16.21 -10.01 1.17
C ASP A 299 17.34 -9.16 0.54
N LEU A 300 17.11 -7.85 0.35
CA LEU A 300 18.11 -6.91 -0.15
C LEU A 300 19.11 -6.53 0.95
N PHE A 301 18.67 -6.55 2.21
CA PHE A 301 19.51 -6.32 3.38
C PHE A 301 19.77 -7.62 4.14
N PRO A 302 20.94 -7.76 4.80
CA PRO A 302 21.37 -9.01 5.42
C PRO A 302 20.62 -9.27 6.74
N LEU A 303 19.32 -9.54 6.70
CA LEU A 303 18.52 -9.90 7.88
C LEU A 303 18.98 -11.21 8.56
N ALA A 304 19.63 -12.10 7.80
CA ALA A 304 20.23 -13.32 8.34
C ALA A 304 21.49 -13.04 9.19
N ASP A 305 22.10 -11.87 9.06
CA ASP A 305 23.22 -11.44 9.88
C ASP A 305 22.71 -10.96 11.25
N GLU A 306 23.26 -11.54 12.32
CA GLU A 306 22.83 -11.24 13.69
C GLU A 306 23.09 -9.78 14.07
N LEU A 307 24.19 -9.17 13.60
CA LEU A 307 24.53 -7.79 13.94
C LEU A 307 23.58 -6.82 13.24
N TYR A 308 23.32 -7.02 11.95
CA TYR A 308 22.36 -6.18 11.23
C TYR A 308 20.96 -6.32 11.83
N SER A 309 20.49 -7.54 12.03
CA SER A 309 19.16 -7.83 12.57
C SER A 309 18.98 -7.26 13.99
N ALA A 310 19.97 -7.42 14.86
CA ALA A 310 19.88 -6.96 16.25
C ALA A 310 19.99 -5.43 16.39
N TYR A 311 20.82 -4.76 15.58
CA TYR A 311 21.23 -3.36 15.82
C TYR A 311 20.90 -2.36 14.71
N TYR A 312 20.50 -2.79 13.51
CA TYR A 312 20.19 -1.86 12.40
C TYR A 312 18.79 -2.06 11.81
N ALA A 313 18.33 -3.31 11.73
CA ALA A 313 17.07 -3.63 11.08
C ALA A 313 15.87 -2.98 11.78
N ALA A 314 14.95 -2.42 10.99
CA ALA A 314 13.75 -1.74 11.46
C ALA A 314 12.66 -2.73 11.88
N THR A 315 12.52 -3.86 11.17
CA THR A 315 11.51 -4.88 11.48
C THR A 315 11.69 -5.49 12.89
N PRO A 316 12.89 -5.95 13.30
CA PRO A 316 13.12 -6.44 14.66
C PRO A 316 13.02 -5.31 15.70
N MET A 317 13.38 -4.07 15.35
CA MET A 317 13.29 -2.92 16.26
C MET A 317 11.85 -2.70 16.77
N ARG A 318 10.85 -2.79 15.89
CA ARG A 318 9.43 -2.68 16.30
C ARG A 318 9.10 -3.74 17.36
N ALA A 319 9.46 -4.98 17.10
CA ALA A 319 9.17 -6.09 18.02
C ALA A 319 9.87 -5.90 19.38
N GLN A 320 11.11 -5.43 19.39
CA GLN A 320 11.86 -5.12 20.61
C GLN A 320 11.21 -3.98 21.40
N LEU A 321 10.80 -2.91 20.73
CA LEU A 321 10.13 -1.77 21.37
C LEU A 321 8.77 -2.14 21.94
N ARG A 322 7.96 -2.91 21.20
CA ARG A 322 6.67 -3.41 21.70
C ARG A 322 6.85 -4.34 22.90
N ALA A 323 7.80 -5.28 22.85
CA ALA A 323 8.10 -6.15 23.99
C ALA A 323 8.52 -5.34 25.23
N ALA A 324 9.33 -4.29 25.05
CA ALA A 324 9.70 -3.39 26.15
C ALA A 324 8.51 -2.57 26.68
N ALA A 325 7.59 -2.14 25.81
CA ALA A 325 6.36 -1.47 26.20
C ALA A 325 5.44 -2.41 27.00
N ASP A 326 5.33 -3.67 26.61
CA ASP A 326 4.50 -4.66 27.29
C ASP A 326 5.08 -5.04 28.66
N GLU A 327 6.41 -5.10 28.78
CA GLU A 327 7.11 -5.47 30.02
C GLU A 327 7.16 -4.31 31.04
N TYR A 328 7.49 -3.09 30.58
CA TYR A 328 7.78 -1.95 31.46
C TYR A 328 6.73 -0.83 31.41
N GLY A 329 5.81 -0.87 30.45
CA GLY A 329 4.82 0.18 30.19
C GLY A 329 5.32 1.23 29.18
N GLU A 330 4.38 1.82 28.43
CA GLU A 330 4.68 2.83 27.41
C GLU A 330 5.33 4.10 27.98
N GLU A 331 5.01 4.48 29.23
CA GLU A 331 5.60 5.64 29.91
C GLU A 331 7.12 5.49 30.13
N VAL A 332 7.62 4.27 30.25
CA VAL A 332 9.05 4.00 30.49
C VAL A 332 9.84 4.16 29.20
N ILE A 333 9.33 3.64 28.08
CA ILE A 333 10.00 3.80 26.79
C ILE A 333 9.94 5.25 26.29
N GLU A 334 8.95 6.04 26.71
CA GLU A 334 8.87 7.48 26.42
C GLU A 334 10.06 8.28 27.02
N ARG A 335 10.75 7.76 28.03
CA ARG A 335 11.94 8.40 28.63
C ARG A 335 13.24 8.07 27.92
N ARG A 336 13.19 7.21 26.91
CA ARG A 336 14.36 6.73 26.15
C ARG A 336 14.28 7.21 24.71
N THR A 337 15.43 7.44 24.08
CA THR A 337 15.53 7.98 22.71
C THR A 337 16.44 7.13 21.81
N ASP A 338 16.90 5.98 22.29
CA ASP A 338 17.89 5.14 21.60
C ASP A 338 17.39 4.59 20.26
N ALA A 339 16.09 4.38 20.10
CA ALA A 339 15.52 3.90 18.83
C ALA A 339 15.66 4.92 17.71
N TRP A 340 15.47 6.22 18.00
CA TRP A 340 15.65 7.28 17.03
C TRP A 340 17.10 7.38 16.54
N HIS A 341 18.04 7.32 17.47
CA HIS A 341 19.47 7.31 17.18
C HIS A 341 19.86 6.09 16.33
N ARG A 342 19.25 4.93 16.62
CA ARG A 342 19.44 3.71 15.84
C ARG A 342 18.94 3.86 14.40
N LEU A 343 17.76 4.44 14.18
CA LEU A 343 17.23 4.69 12.83
C LEU A 343 18.14 5.62 12.00
N LEU A 344 18.66 6.68 12.62
CA LEU A 344 19.60 7.58 11.96
C LEU A 344 20.94 6.88 11.63
N ALA A 345 21.43 6.03 12.54
CA ALA A 345 22.61 5.20 12.28
C ALA A 345 22.38 4.23 11.12
N THR A 346 21.22 3.57 11.05
CA THR A 346 20.84 2.71 9.92
C THR A 346 20.79 3.49 8.60
N THR A 347 20.26 4.71 8.62
CA THR A 347 20.22 5.57 7.43
C THR A 347 21.63 5.90 6.92
N ARG A 348 22.57 6.24 7.81
CA ARG A 348 23.98 6.45 7.45
C ARG A 348 24.64 5.18 6.93
N ALA A 349 24.36 4.04 7.56
CA ALA A 349 24.91 2.75 7.15
C ALA A 349 24.49 2.39 5.73
N ILE A 350 23.25 2.66 5.34
CA ILE A 350 22.75 2.41 3.99
C ILE A 350 23.34 3.39 2.99
N TYR A 351 23.42 4.67 3.36
CA TYR A 351 23.96 5.70 2.47
C TYR A 351 25.47 5.54 2.23
N GLY A 352 26.25 5.42 3.31
CA GLY A 352 27.72 5.35 3.28
C GLY A 352 28.30 3.94 3.21
N GLY A 353 27.47 2.90 3.36
CA GLY A 353 27.90 1.51 3.46
C GLY A 353 28.54 1.16 4.80
N ILE A 354 28.68 -0.14 5.06
CA ILE A 354 29.46 -0.69 6.18
C ILE A 354 30.53 -1.62 5.60
N GLN A 355 31.79 -1.35 5.94
CA GLN A 355 32.91 -2.24 5.64
C GLN A 355 33.57 -2.69 6.94
N HIS A 356 33.02 -3.75 7.54
CA HIS A 356 33.57 -4.40 8.72
C HIS A 356 33.82 -5.89 8.44
N GLU A 357 34.66 -6.54 9.25
CA GLU A 357 34.93 -7.98 9.11
C GLU A 357 33.66 -8.81 9.35
N ASP A 358 32.90 -8.42 10.37
CA ASP A 358 31.67 -9.12 10.79
C ASP A 358 30.39 -8.63 10.11
N LEU A 359 30.41 -7.49 9.41
CA LEU A 359 29.23 -6.96 8.73
C LEU A 359 29.64 -6.18 7.47
N ARG A 360 29.04 -6.53 6.33
CA ARG A 360 29.23 -5.82 5.07
C ARG A 360 27.89 -5.37 4.51
N LEU A 361 27.79 -4.08 4.23
CA LEU A 361 26.64 -3.48 3.59
C LEU A 361 27.16 -2.56 2.47
N PRO A 362 26.77 -2.77 1.20
CA PRO A 362 27.09 -1.84 0.13
C PRO A 362 26.54 -0.44 0.42
N ALA A 363 27.22 0.58 -0.12
CA ALA A 363 26.69 1.94 -0.10
C ALA A 363 25.67 2.08 -1.23
N TYR A 364 24.41 2.39 -0.89
CA TYR A 364 23.35 2.59 -1.87
C TYR A 364 23.28 4.05 -2.36
N GLY A 365 23.88 5.00 -1.63
CA GLY A 365 24.11 6.38 -2.09
C GLY A 365 22.87 7.22 -2.47
N SER A 366 21.65 6.72 -2.27
CA SER A 366 20.42 7.42 -2.66
C SER A 366 20.18 8.68 -1.84
N ASP A 367 19.72 9.75 -2.51
CA ASP A 367 19.26 11.02 -1.92
C ASP A 367 18.18 10.83 -0.85
N LEU A 368 17.45 9.70 -0.87
CA LEU A 368 16.48 9.37 0.17
C LEU A 368 17.18 9.16 1.52
N PHE A 369 18.33 8.49 1.54
CA PHE A 369 19.08 8.14 2.75
C PHE A 369 20.21 9.12 3.06
N ASP A 370 20.40 10.17 2.25
CA ASP A 370 21.41 11.20 2.51
C ASP A 370 21.22 11.83 3.91
N PRO A 371 22.19 11.67 4.83
CA PRO A 371 22.13 12.30 6.15
C PRO A 371 22.25 13.84 6.09
N ASP A 372 22.85 14.40 5.04
CA ASP A 372 23.09 15.83 4.88
C ASP A 372 21.87 16.59 4.35
N ARG A 373 20.98 15.92 3.60
CA ARG A 373 19.72 16.50 3.09
C ARG A 373 18.89 17.18 4.18
N PHE A 374 18.76 16.53 5.34
CA PHE A 374 18.07 17.07 6.50
C PHE A 374 18.98 17.04 7.74
N ALA A 375 20.08 17.79 7.68
CA ALA A 375 21.09 17.85 8.74
C ALA A 375 20.52 18.12 10.14
N PHE A 376 19.41 18.85 10.26
CA PHE A 376 18.79 19.14 11.54
C PHE A 376 18.28 17.89 12.26
N LEU A 377 17.83 16.84 11.56
CA LEU A 377 17.39 15.57 12.17
C LEU A 377 18.53 14.90 12.98
N GLU A 378 19.76 15.15 12.55
CA GLU A 378 21.00 14.70 13.19
C GLU A 378 21.52 15.70 14.25
N GLY A 379 20.75 16.76 14.52
CA GLY A 379 21.15 17.90 15.35
C GLY A 379 22.33 18.68 14.80
N ARG A 380 22.57 18.60 13.49
CA ARG A 380 23.65 19.30 12.81
C ARG A 380 23.14 20.58 12.17
N ARG A 381 24.07 21.52 11.93
CA ARG A 381 23.76 22.78 11.25
C ARG A 381 23.68 22.57 9.72
N PRO A 382 22.85 23.37 9.02
CA PRO A 382 22.86 23.38 7.56
C PRO A 382 24.26 23.64 7.00
N GLY A 383 24.63 22.96 5.90
CA GLY A 383 25.94 23.08 5.26
C GLY A 383 27.09 22.34 5.97
N THR A 384 26.78 21.48 6.94
CA THR A 384 27.76 20.55 7.54
C THR A 384 27.68 19.18 6.88
N HIS A 385 28.77 18.42 6.95
CA HIS A 385 28.84 17.04 6.47
C HIS A 385 28.82 16.03 7.62
N TRP A 386 28.10 14.92 7.42
CA TRP A 386 27.92 13.89 8.45
C TRP A 386 29.20 13.12 8.79
N THR A 387 30.19 13.11 7.90
CA THR A 387 31.50 12.46 8.11
C THR A 387 32.42 13.27 9.03
N ASP A 388 32.31 14.60 8.97
CA ASP A 388 33.29 15.51 9.59
C ASP A 388 32.72 16.23 10.82
N THR A 389 31.39 16.27 10.95
CA THR A 389 30.69 16.96 12.03
C THR A 389 29.96 15.96 12.92
N PRO A 390 30.26 15.90 14.23
CA PRO A 390 29.57 15.00 15.14
C PRO A 390 28.08 15.36 15.25
N ALA A 391 27.22 14.34 15.21
CA ALA A 391 25.79 14.50 15.37
C ALA A 391 25.37 14.57 16.83
N GLN A 392 24.32 15.34 17.09
CA GLN A 392 23.61 15.40 18.39
C GLN A 392 22.10 15.28 18.11
N PRO A 393 21.61 14.09 17.74
CA PRO A 393 20.24 13.92 17.24
C PRO A 393 19.18 14.45 18.19
N LEU A 394 18.02 14.82 17.64
CA LEU A 394 16.88 15.25 18.45
C LEU A 394 16.47 14.14 19.43
N PRO A 395 16.05 14.48 20.65
CA PRO A 395 15.60 13.52 21.66
C PRO A 395 14.18 13.00 21.35
N ILE A 396 13.95 12.46 20.16
CA ILE A 396 12.68 11.80 19.81
C ILE A 396 12.59 10.50 20.61
N ASN A 397 11.50 10.35 21.37
CA ASN A 397 11.36 9.23 22.29
C ASN A 397 10.98 7.92 21.58
N ASN A 398 11.25 6.80 22.24
CA ASN A 398 11.00 5.47 21.68
C ASN A 398 9.50 5.17 21.51
N ARG A 399 8.61 5.86 22.23
CA ARG A 399 7.16 5.71 22.06
C ARG A 399 6.70 6.30 20.71
N THR A 400 7.23 7.47 20.35
CA THR A 400 7.06 8.07 19.01
C THR A 400 7.62 7.12 17.95
N VAL A 401 8.85 6.62 18.12
CA VAL A 401 9.45 5.69 17.13
C VAL A 401 8.62 4.41 16.98
N LEU A 402 8.17 3.82 18.09
CA LEU A 402 7.28 2.65 18.05
C LEU A 402 6.00 2.96 17.28
N HIS A 403 5.38 4.12 17.54
CA HIS A 403 4.20 4.56 16.81
C HIS A 403 4.47 4.70 15.30
N LEU A 404 5.61 5.28 14.88
CA LEU A 404 5.96 5.38 13.45
C LEU A 404 6.07 3.98 12.80
N LEU A 405 6.74 3.04 13.49
CA LEU A 405 6.93 1.67 12.98
C LEU A 405 5.59 0.91 12.91
N GLU A 406 4.72 1.08 13.90
CA GLU A 406 3.42 0.41 13.95
C GLU A 406 2.41 1.00 12.97
N SER A 407 2.37 2.32 12.81
CA SER A 407 1.51 2.99 11.84
C SER A 407 1.79 2.56 10.40
N LEU A 408 3.01 2.07 10.12
CA LEU A 408 3.37 1.49 8.84
C LEU A 408 3.09 -0.02 8.76
N GLN A 409 3.32 -0.76 9.85
CA GLN A 409 3.30 -2.22 9.80
C GLN A 409 1.98 -2.85 10.25
N LEU A 410 1.10 -2.15 10.96
CA LEU A 410 -0.12 -2.69 11.56
C LEU A 410 -1.38 -1.95 11.08
N LEU A 411 -2.23 -2.67 10.35
CA LEU A 411 -3.54 -2.21 9.92
C LEU A 411 -4.63 -2.78 10.83
N GLN A 412 -5.65 -1.99 11.12
CA GLN A 412 -6.83 -2.44 11.87
C GLN A 412 -7.88 -2.93 10.88
N VAL A 413 -7.97 -4.25 10.68
CA VAL A 413 -8.93 -4.86 9.75
C VAL A 413 -10.16 -5.32 10.52
N LYS A 414 -11.35 -5.14 9.94
CA LYS A 414 -12.59 -5.68 10.52
C LYS A 414 -12.59 -7.19 10.37
N ALA A 415 -12.55 -7.91 11.48
CA ALA A 415 -12.73 -9.35 11.47
C ALA A 415 -14.21 -9.70 11.22
N PRO A 416 -14.50 -10.92 10.70
CA PRO A 416 -15.86 -11.47 10.64
C PRO A 416 -16.45 -11.54 12.05
N GLY A 417 -17.30 -10.58 12.41
CA GLY A 417 -17.81 -10.38 13.77
C GLY A 417 -17.77 -8.92 14.27
N GLY A 418 -17.11 -8.02 13.54
CA GLY A 418 -17.09 -6.59 13.83
C GLY A 418 -15.99 -6.14 14.80
N GLU A 419 -15.22 -7.07 15.37
CA GLU A 419 -14.02 -6.75 16.13
C GLU A 419 -12.89 -6.31 15.19
N ARG A 420 -12.17 -5.25 15.55
CA ARG A 420 -10.98 -4.80 14.81
C ARG A 420 -9.79 -5.62 15.27
N GLN A 421 -9.12 -6.29 14.35
CA GLN A 421 -7.89 -7.02 14.62
C GLN A 421 -6.71 -6.31 13.97
N ALA A 422 -5.63 -6.16 14.74
CA ALA A 422 -4.37 -5.65 14.23
C ALA A 422 -3.75 -6.73 13.33
N ARG A 423 -3.58 -6.38 12.05
CA ARG A 423 -2.98 -7.24 11.03
C ARG A 423 -1.67 -6.63 10.57
N ARG A 424 -0.64 -7.46 10.46
CA ARG A 424 0.64 -7.04 9.90
C ARG A 424 0.56 -6.92 8.38
N LEU A 425 0.99 -5.77 7.86
CA LEU A 425 1.17 -5.53 6.43
C LEU A 425 2.45 -6.23 5.92
N SER A 426 2.39 -6.82 4.73
CA SER A 426 3.54 -7.39 4.02
C SER A 426 4.01 -6.39 2.97
N PHE A 427 5.24 -5.92 3.10
CA PHE A 427 5.89 -5.01 2.17
C PHE A 427 6.54 -5.72 0.99
N ARG A 428 6.60 -7.06 0.99
CA ARG A 428 7.05 -7.85 -0.15
C ARG A 428 6.18 -7.65 -1.39
N ALA A 429 4.86 -7.55 -1.18
CA ALA A 429 3.85 -7.49 -2.25
C ALA A 429 3.31 -6.06 -2.51
N LEU A 430 3.79 -5.05 -1.78
CA LEU A 430 3.40 -3.67 -2.06
C LEU A 430 4.06 -3.19 -3.35
N ASP A 431 3.23 -2.76 -4.30
CA ASP A 431 3.69 -2.19 -5.55
C ASP A 431 4.06 -0.71 -5.38
N ILE A 432 4.92 -0.19 -6.27
CA ILE A 432 5.38 1.21 -6.28
C ILE A 432 4.17 2.15 -6.39
N GLU A 433 3.16 1.79 -7.19
CA GLU A 433 1.94 2.56 -7.35
C GLU A 433 1.14 2.66 -6.04
N GLN A 434 1.07 1.57 -5.26
CA GLN A 434 0.36 1.53 -3.98
C GLN A 434 1.05 2.39 -2.92
N ILE A 435 2.39 2.37 -2.90
CA ILE A 435 3.19 3.30 -2.09
C ILE A 435 2.85 4.72 -2.54
N GLY A 436 2.86 5.02 -3.85
CA GLY A 436 2.48 6.32 -4.40
C GLY A 436 1.14 6.84 -3.88
N HIS A 437 0.09 6.03 -3.89
CA HIS A 437 -1.25 6.42 -3.40
C HIS A 437 -1.26 6.77 -1.89
N VAL A 438 -0.47 6.07 -1.08
CA VAL A 438 -0.33 6.38 0.37
C VAL A 438 0.24 7.78 0.57
N TYR A 439 1.19 8.20 -0.27
CA TYR A 439 1.84 9.52 -0.16
C TYR A 439 1.07 10.64 -0.86
N GLU A 440 0.21 10.36 -1.84
CA GLU A 440 -0.60 11.38 -2.50
C GLU A 440 -1.48 12.14 -1.51
N GLY A 441 -2.15 11.44 -0.58
CA GLY A 441 -2.98 12.07 0.45
C GLY A 441 -2.20 12.93 1.47
N LEU A 442 -0.87 12.75 1.56
CA LEU A 442 -0.02 13.57 2.43
C LEU A 442 0.31 14.92 1.80
N LEU A 443 0.32 15.01 0.47
CA LEU A 443 0.62 16.26 -0.25
C LEU A 443 -0.45 17.34 -0.02
N ASP A 444 -1.65 16.95 0.41
CA ASP A 444 -2.75 17.87 0.74
C ASP A 444 -2.57 18.58 2.09
N HIS A 445 -1.50 18.28 2.82
CA HIS A 445 -1.23 18.84 4.14
C HIS A 445 0.09 19.63 4.16
N GLN A 446 0.19 20.52 5.13
CA GLN A 446 1.39 21.32 5.35
C GLN A 446 1.62 21.51 6.84
N ALA A 447 2.88 21.67 7.22
CA ALA A 447 3.21 22.17 8.55
C ALA A 447 3.06 23.70 8.57
N VAL A 448 2.50 24.22 9.66
CA VAL A 448 2.30 25.64 9.89
C VAL A 448 2.65 25.98 11.35
N ARG A 449 3.09 27.22 11.57
CA ARG A 449 3.39 27.71 12.91
C ARG A 449 2.17 28.41 13.51
N ALA A 450 1.77 27.99 14.71
CA ALA A 450 0.64 28.55 15.43
C ALA A 450 0.93 29.99 15.86
N GLY A 451 0.15 30.96 15.36
CA GLY A 451 0.20 32.35 15.82
C GLY A 451 -0.57 32.62 17.12
N ALA A 452 -1.45 31.69 17.50
CA ALA A 452 -2.32 31.75 18.67
C ALA A 452 -2.58 30.31 19.18
N PRO A 453 -3.18 30.10 20.36
CA PRO A 453 -3.56 28.77 20.80
C PRO A 453 -4.55 28.13 19.82
N ILE A 454 -4.25 26.94 19.33
CA ILE A 454 -5.07 26.18 18.37
C ILE A 454 -5.58 24.90 19.05
N LEU A 455 -6.84 24.55 18.82
CA LEU A 455 -7.46 23.32 19.30
C LEU A 455 -7.69 22.37 18.12
N GLY A 456 -7.24 21.12 18.24
CA GLY A 456 -7.65 20.06 17.32
C GLY A 456 -9.04 19.58 17.70
N LEU A 457 -10.02 19.71 16.80
CA LEU A 457 -11.40 19.33 17.08
C LEU A 457 -11.70 17.90 16.60
N ALA A 458 -12.48 17.16 17.41
CA ALA A 458 -12.95 15.83 17.07
C ALA A 458 -14.11 15.93 16.06
N GLY A 459 -13.96 15.27 14.90
CA GLY A 459 -14.96 15.25 13.83
C GLY A 459 -15.18 13.88 13.21
N THR A 460 -15.82 13.86 12.03
CA THR A 460 -15.98 12.64 11.22
C THR A 460 -14.70 12.32 10.44
N LYS A 461 -14.65 11.16 9.77
CA LYS A 461 -13.50 10.77 8.90
C LYS A 461 -13.12 11.95 7.98
N ASP A 462 -11.83 12.31 7.97
CA ASP A 462 -11.23 13.40 7.19
C ASP A 462 -11.74 14.82 7.51
N ARG A 463 -12.39 15.01 8.68
CA ARG A 463 -12.93 16.31 9.14
C ARG A 463 -12.54 16.61 10.58
N GLU A 464 -11.25 16.60 10.87
CA GLU A 464 -10.69 16.95 12.18
C GLU A 464 -9.92 18.27 12.08
N PRO A 465 -10.59 19.43 12.17
CA PRO A 465 -9.97 20.72 11.92
C PRO A 465 -9.14 21.20 13.11
N GLU A 466 -8.05 21.91 12.81
CA GLU A 466 -7.30 22.70 13.78
C GLU A 466 -7.82 24.15 13.82
N THR A 467 -8.56 24.50 14.87
CA THR A 467 -9.24 25.80 14.98
C THR A 467 -8.58 26.72 16.01
N PRO A 468 -8.28 27.98 15.69
CA PRO A 468 -7.81 28.94 16.68
C PRO A 468 -8.83 29.17 17.80
N LEU A 469 -8.36 29.18 19.06
CA LEU A 469 -9.22 29.38 20.23
C LEU A 469 -10.05 30.67 20.15
N HIS A 470 -9.45 31.75 19.63
CA HIS A 470 -10.14 33.03 19.50
C HIS A 470 -11.34 32.97 18.55
N GLU A 471 -11.28 32.17 17.47
CA GLU A 471 -12.43 32.00 16.56
C GLU A 471 -13.60 31.29 17.24
N LEU A 472 -13.31 30.32 18.12
CA LEU A 472 -14.33 29.66 18.93
C LEU A 472 -14.94 30.63 19.94
N GLU A 473 -14.11 31.42 20.62
CA GLU A 473 -14.54 32.44 21.59
C GLU A 473 -15.40 33.54 20.93
N GLU A 474 -15.01 34.04 19.76
CA GLU A 474 -15.78 35.03 19.00
C GLU A 474 -17.16 34.51 18.60
N ARG A 475 -17.24 33.26 18.15
CA ARG A 475 -18.51 32.62 17.75
C ARG A 475 -19.36 32.19 18.94
N ALA A 476 -18.74 31.89 20.08
CA ALA A 476 -19.41 31.60 21.35
C ALA A 476 -19.98 32.88 22.01
N GLY A 477 -19.35 34.03 21.81
CA GLY A 477 -19.74 35.28 22.45
C GLY A 477 -19.65 35.22 23.98
N ALA A 478 -20.34 36.13 24.67
CA ALA A 478 -20.23 36.28 26.13
C ALA A 478 -21.01 35.23 26.96
N ASN A 479 -21.83 34.37 26.34
CA ASN A 479 -22.70 33.42 27.05
C ASN A 479 -22.68 32.03 26.39
N MET A 480 -21.98 31.08 27.03
CA MET A 480 -21.90 29.67 26.60
C MET A 480 -23.15 28.85 26.94
N THR A 481 -24.09 29.42 27.72
CA THR A 481 -25.23 28.71 28.34
C THR A 481 -26.20 28.09 27.33
N ASP A 482 -26.26 28.61 26.10
CA ASP A 482 -27.11 28.12 25.00
C ASP A 482 -26.32 28.00 23.68
N ALA A 483 -25.08 27.48 23.73
CA ALA A 483 -24.18 27.21 22.59
C ALA A 483 -24.61 27.89 21.27
N PRO A 484 -24.15 29.13 20.98
CA PRO A 484 -24.79 29.98 19.99
C PRO A 484 -24.98 29.31 18.64
N ALA A 485 -26.08 29.64 17.95
CA ALA A 485 -26.39 29.09 16.63
C ALA A 485 -25.23 29.25 15.64
N ALA A 486 -24.45 30.33 15.75
CA ALA A 486 -23.26 30.58 14.94
C ALA A 486 -22.12 29.59 15.20
N LEU A 487 -21.81 29.29 16.47
CA LEU A 487 -20.82 28.29 16.86
C LEU A 487 -21.26 26.89 16.40
N MET A 488 -22.53 26.54 16.62
CA MET A 488 -23.06 25.24 16.23
C MET A 488 -23.09 25.03 14.71
N ALA A 489 -23.40 26.08 13.94
CA ALA A 489 -23.34 26.02 12.48
C ALA A 489 -21.90 25.80 11.98
N TYR A 490 -20.94 26.55 12.54
CA TYR A 490 -19.52 26.41 12.24
C TYR A 490 -18.98 25.01 12.58
N LEU A 491 -19.22 24.54 13.81
CA LEU A 491 -18.77 23.22 14.24
C LEU A 491 -19.37 22.11 13.37
N LYS A 492 -20.64 22.23 12.95
CA LYS A 492 -21.28 21.26 12.05
C LYS A 492 -20.62 21.24 10.67
N GLU A 493 -20.32 22.41 10.12
CA GLU A 493 -19.70 22.55 8.81
C GLU A 493 -18.28 21.96 8.80
N GLU A 494 -17.47 22.35 9.78
CA GLU A 494 -16.06 21.99 9.85
C GLU A 494 -15.84 20.55 10.35
N THR A 495 -16.54 20.11 11.40
CA THR A 495 -16.33 18.75 11.97
C THR A 495 -17.20 17.66 11.33
N GLY A 496 -18.22 18.03 10.55
CA GLY A 496 -19.21 17.08 10.00
C GLY A 496 -20.13 16.42 11.04
N ARG A 497 -20.01 16.77 12.33
CA ARG A 497 -20.79 16.16 13.42
C ARG A 497 -22.21 16.69 13.47
N SER A 498 -23.13 15.86 13.97
CA SER A 498 -24.53 16.28 14.14
C SER A 498 -24.68 17.34 15.25
N PRO A 499 -25.65 18.26 15.14
CA PRO A 499 -25.89 19.28 16.18
C PRO A 499 -26.22 18.71 17.56
N SER A 500 -26.77 17.49 17.64
CA SER A 500 -27.03 16.82 18.92
C SER A 500 -25.74 16.27 19.55
N ALA A 501 -24.83 15.72 18.74
CA ALA A 501 -23.53 15.25 19.21
C ALA A 501 -22.64 16.40 19.71
N LEU A 502 -22.66 17.53 18.99
CA LEU A 502 -21.89 18.73 19.36
C LEU A 502 -22.39 19.39 20.66
N ARG A 503 -23.71 19.47 20.87
CA ARG A 503 -24.28 19.94 22.14
C ARG A 503 -23.88 19.06 23.31
N ARG A 504 -24.00 17.74 23.16
CA ARG A 504 -23.56 16.79 24.19
C ARG A 504 -22.08 16.93 24.50
N ALA A 505 -21.24 17.19 23.49
CA ALA A 505 -19.80 17.40 23.68
C ALA A 505 -19.50 18.68 24.48
N LEU A 506 -20.21 19.79 24.21
CA LEU A 506 -20.06 21.05 24.97
C LEU A 506 -20.59 20.95 26.40
N GLU A 507 -21.62 20.14 26.65
CA GLU A 507 -22.17 19.89 28.00
C GLU A 507 -21.32 18.88 28.80
N SER A 508 -20.46 18.12 28.12
CA SER A 508 -19.64 17.10 28.73
C SER A 508 -18.50 17.72 29.53
N VAL A 509 -18.43 17.39 30.82
CA VAL A 509 -17.29 17.72 31.68
C VAL A 509 -16.37 16.50 31.72
N PRO A 510 -15.15 16.58 31.16
CA PRO A 510 -14.19 15.47 31.23
C PRO A 510 -13.81 15.14 32.67
N ASP A 511 -13.36 13.91 32.90
CA ASP A 511 -12.93 13.49 34.23
C ASP A 511 -11.66 14.22 34.72
N ALA A 512 -11.32 14.02 36.00
CA ALA A 512 -10.18 14.70 36.61
C ALA A 512 -8.83 14.32 35.98
N ALA A 513 -8.70 13.10 35.43
CA ALA A 513 -7.47 12.65 34.79
C ALA A 513 -7.26 13.37 33.46
N TRP A 514 -8.32 13.47 32.64
CA TRP A 514 -8.32 14.20 31.39
C TRP A 514 -8.09 15.71 31.62
N GLN A 515 -8.70 16.30 32.65
CA GLN A 515 -8.44 17.70 33.01
C GLN A 515 -6.97 17.97 33.39
N ALA A 516 -6.34 17.03 34.10
CA ALA A 516 -4.91 17.12 34.42
C ALA A 516 -4.04 17.04 33.15
N GLN A 517 -4.39 16.18 32.20
CA GLN A 517 -3.73 16.12 30.88
C GLN A 517 -3.93 17.40 30.07
N LEU A 518 -5.13 18.01 30.11
CA LEU A 518 -5.38 19.28 29.42
C LEU A 518 -4.52 20.42 30.00
N LEU A 519 -4.40 20.49 31.33
CA LEU A 519 -3.52 21.47 31.97
C LEU A 519 -2.04 21.25 31.58
N ALA A 520 -1.61 20.00 31.48
CA ALA A 520 -0.28 19.66 30.98
C ALA A 520 -0.08 20.07 29.51
N ALA A 521 -1.08 19.87 28.65
CA ALA A 521 -1.07 20.32 27.26
C ALA A 521 -0.99 21.86 27.15
N CYS A 522 -1.53 22.58 28.13
CA CYS A 522 -1.39 24.03 28.26
C CYS A 522 -0.02 24.48 28.84
N SER A 523 0.95 23.57 28.99
CA SER A 523 2.23 23.84 29.68
C SER A 523 2.07 24.43 31.09
N GLY A 524 0.99 24.08 31.79
CA GLY A 524 0.69 24.60 33.12
C GLY A 524 0.09 26.01 33.17
N ASP A 525 -0.27 26.60 32.03
CA ASP A 525 -0.96 27.89 31.97
C ASP A 525 -2.43 27.75 32.44
N GLU A 526 -2.71 28.19 33.67
CA GLU A 526 -4.05 28.15 34.25
C GLU A 526 -5.06 29.09 33.56
N GLU A 527 -4.60 30.19 32.96
CA GLU A 527 -5.47 31.13 32.27
C GLU A 527 -5.94 30.53 30.95
N LEU A 528 -5.00 29.99 30.17
CA LEU A 528 -5.31 29.27 28.94
C LEU A 528 -6.20 28.05 29.22
N TYR A 529 -5.87 27.26 30.24
CA TYR A 529 -6.69 26.13 30.68
C TYR A 529 -8.16 26.54 30.95
N ARG A 530 -8.37 27.62 31.70
CA ARG A 530 -9.73 28.12 32.00
C ARG A 530 -10.50 28.55 30.76
N ARG A 531 -9.81 29.08 29.75
CA ARG A 531 -10.42 29.46 28.46
C ARG A 531 -10.76 28.26 27.58
N ILE A 532 -9.98 27.19 27.65
CA ILE A 532 -10.17 25.97 26.84
C ILE A 532 -11.21 25.04 27.47
N LEU A 533 -11.32 25.01 28.81
CA LEU A 533 -12.20 24.10 29.54
C LEU A 533 -13.65 24.02 29.02
N PRO A 534 -14.32 25.12 28.61
CA PRO A 534 -15.66 25.06 28.04
C PRO A 534 -15.77 24.28 26.72
N TYR A 535 -14.67 24.15 25.98
CA TYR A 535 -14.59 23.43 24.70
C TYR A 535 -13.99 22.03 24.86
N ALA A 536 -13.69 21.60 26.08
CA ALA A 536 -12.91 20.40 26.35
C ALA A 536 -13.49 19.13 25.70
N GLY A 537 -14.82 18.94 25.71
CA GLY A 537 -15.45 17.79 25.06
C GLY A 537 -15.46 17.82 23.53
N LEU A 538 -15.05 18.93 22.90
CA LEU A 538 -14.85 19.04 21.45
C LEU A 538 -13.43 18.69 21.03
N ILE A 539 -12.47 18.68 21.95
CA ILE A 539 -11.05 18.47 21.65
C ILE A 539 -10.80 17.00 21.33
N ARG A 540 -10.11 16.74 20.22
CA ARG A 540 -9.66 15.39 19.87
C ARG A 540 -8.45 15.00 20.72
N THR A 541 -8.27 13.71 20.92
CA THR A 541 -7.01 13.18 21.45
C THR A 541 -6.04 12.91 20.30
N ASP A 542 -4.74 12.96 20.60
CA ASP A 542 -3.71 12.39 19.75
C ASP A 542 -3.65 10.86 19.91
N ASP A 543 -2.73 10.21 19.20
CA ASP A 543 -2.53 8.75 19.26
C ASP A 543 -1.92 8.25 20.59
N PHE A 544 -1.61 9.16 21.52
CA PHE A 544 -1.16 8.87 22.88
C PHE A 544 -2.20 9.22 23.95
N ASP A 545 -3.46 9.41 23.53
CA ASP A 545 -4.61 9.79 24.37
C ASP A 545 -4.47 11.16 25.05
N ARG A 546 -3.68 12.07 24.48
CA ARG A 546 -3.47 13.43 25.01
C ARG A 546 -4.37 14.44 24.30
N PRO A 547 -4.94 15.44 25.00
CA PRO A 547 -5.72 16.49 24.38
C PRO A 547 -4.89 17.29 23.34
N MET A 548 -5.41 17.44 22.12
CA MET A 548 -4.75 18.15 21.03
C MET A 548 -4.84 19.67 21.22
N VAL A 549 -3.88 20.24 21.96
CA VAL A 549 -3.71 21.68 22.15
C VAL A 549 -2.35 22.11 21.61
N ILE A 550 -2.35 23.05 20.67
CA ILE A 550 -1.13 23.59 20.07
C ILE A 550 -0.92 25.01 20.60
N LEU A 551 0.26 25.25 21.18
CA LEU A 551 0.60 26.52 21.79
C LEU A 551 1.13 27.53 20.76
N PRO A 552 1.03 28.84 21.03
CA PRO A 552 1.66 29.86 20.18
C PRO A 552 3.15 29.58 19.97
N GLY A 553 3.60 29.66 18.72
CA GLY A 553 4.97 29.39 18.30
C GLY A 553 5.25 27.93 17.94
N SER A 554 4.39 26.99 18.35
CA SER A 554 4.52 25.57 18.00
C SER A 554 4.20 25.32 16.53
N VAL A 555 4.87 24.33 15.95
CA VAL A 555 4.57 23.84 14.60
C VAL A 555 3.59 22.67 14.69
N TYR A 556 2.59 22.68 13.81
CA TYR A 556 1.61 21.60 13.68
C TYR A 556 1.27 21.37 12.20
N VAL A 557 0.70 20.20 11.91
CA VAL A 557 0.28 19.84 10.55
C VAL A 557 -1.22 20.11 10.40
N THR A 558 -1.62 20.72 9.28
CA THR A 558 -3.03 20.98 8.95
C THR A 558 -3.25 20.87 7.45
N ALA A 559 -4.51 20.85 7.02
CA ALA A 559 -4.86 20.81 5.60
C ALA A 559 -4.38 22.08 4.87
N GLY A 560 -3.80 21.91 3.68
CA GLY A 560 -3.41 23.02 2.81
C GLY A 560 -4.62 23.85 2.37
N ALA A 561 -4.46 25.17 2.29
CA ALA A 561 -5.54 26.09 1.89
C ALA A 561 -5.99 25.90 0.42
N ASP A 562 -5.22 25.17 -0.39
CA ASP A 562 -5.38 25.09 -1.85
C ASP A 562 -6.60 24.30 -2.35
N ARG A 563 -7.32 23.60 -1.47
CA ARG A 563 -8.58 22.94 -1.87
C ARG A 563 -9.69 23.93 -2.24
N ARG A 564 -9.59 25.21 -1.85
CA ARG A 564 -10.67 26.20 -2.06
C ARG A 564 -10.46 27.21 -3.21
N SER A 565 -9.28 27.35 -3.81
CA SER A 565 -9.11 28.52 -4.72
C SER A 565 -8.16 28.45 -5.92
N THR A 566 -7.19 27.55 -6.05
CA THR A 566 -6.25 27.68 -7.19
C THR A 566 -5.68 26.34 -7.65
N GLY A 567 -6.06 25.92 -8.86
CA GLY A 567 -5.40 24.85 -9.62
C GLY A 567 -4.03 25.30 -10.18
N ALA A 568 -3.11 25.69 -9.31
CA ALA A 568 -1.77 26.09 -9.67
C ALA A 568 -0.72 25.32 -8.85
N HIS A 569 -0.21 24.26 -9.49
CA HIS A 569 1.12 23.67 -9.41
C HIS A 569 1.94 23.82 -8.11
N TYR A 570 2.10 22.71 -7.38
CA TYR A 570 3.42 22.27 -6.93
C TYR A 570 3.61 20.76 -7.21
N THR A 571 4.68 20.49 -7.95
CA THR A 571 5.33 19.21 -8.30
C THR A 571 5.39 18.27 -7.07
N GLN A 572 5.03 16.99 -7.15
CA GLN A 572 6.01 15.93 -7.42
C GLN A 572 5.34 14.55 -7.68
N ARG A 573 4.96 14.28 -8.94
CA ARG A 573 5.10 12.92 -9.52
C ARG A 573 6.57 12.48 -9.59
N VAL A 574 7.51 13.39 -9.34
CA VAL A 574 8.97 13.20 -9.42
C VAL A 574 9.56 12.57 -8.14
N LEU A 575 8.85 12.55 -7.00
CA LEU A 575 9.41 12.03 -5.74
C LEU A 575 9.27 10.53 -5.53
N THR A 576 8.23 9.88 -6.04
CA THR A 576 7.94 8.48 -5.69
C THR A 576 8.42 7.50 -6.74
N GLU A 577 8.20 7.79 -8.03
CA GLU A 577 8.46 6.83 -9.10
C GLU A 577 9.98 6.64 -9.39
N PRO A 578 10.79 7.71 -9.59
CA PRO A 578 12.21 7.54 -9.83
C PRO A 578 12.97 7.11 -8.58
N ILE A 579 12.57 7.59 -7.38
CA ILE A 579 13.25 7.27 -6.13
C ILE A 579 13.07 5.80 -5.79
N VAL A 580 11.86 5.23 -5.90
CA VAL A 580 11.67 3.80 -5.61
C VAL A 580 12.33 2.93 -6.68
N GLN A 581 12.28 3.33 -7.96
CA GLN A 581 12.91 2.58 -9.06
C GLN A 581 14.44 2.59 -8.97
N HIS A 582 15.06 3.72 -8.60
CA HIS A 582 16.54 3.86 -8.60
C HIS A 582 17.17 3.61 -7.23
N THR A 583 16.43 3.64 -6.12
CA THR A 583 17.01 3.36 -4.78
C THR A 583 17.25 1.86 -4.56
N LEU A 584 16.64 0.98 -5.38
CA LEU A 584 16.87 -0.47 -5.35
C LEU A 584 18.05 -0.93 -6.22
N GLU A 585 18.65 -0.04 -7.01
CA GLU A 585 19.80 -0.34 -7.87
C GLU A 585 21.11 0.13 -7.20
N PRO A 586 22.11 -0.75 -7.00
CA PRO A 586 23.37 -0.42 -6.33
C PRO A 586 24.34 0.43 -7.17
#